data_AF-S4NGV9-F1
#
_entry.id   AF-S4NGV9-F1
#
_cell.length_a   1.000
_cell.length_b   1.000
_cell.length_c   1.000
_cell.angle_alpha   90.00
_cell.angle_beta   90.00
_cell.angle_gamma   90.00
#
_symmetry.space_group_name_H-M   'P 1'
#
loop_
_entity.id
_entity.type
_entity.pdbx_description
1 polymer ?
#
loop_
_entity_poly.entity_id
_entity_poly.type
_entity_poly.pdbx_seq_one_letter_code
_entity_poly.pdbx_strand_id
1 'polypeptide(L)'
;MSTDCENLLKKFLVLNPAKRASLESIMRDKWMNTGYEDDELRPYVEPQQDFKDHKRIEALVCLGYNRQEIEYSLAEAKYDDVFATYLLLGRK
;
A
#
# COMPACT_ATOMS: atom_id res chain seq x y z
N MET A 1 3.77 -28.23 -13.55
CA MET A 1 2.81 -27.13 -13.27
C MET A 1 1.49 -27.73 -12.85
N SER A 2 0.77 -27.13 -11.89
CA SER A 2 -0.59 -27.58 -11.54
C SER A 2 -1.60 -27.09 -12.58
N THR A 3 -2.71 -27.83 -12.76
CA THR A 3 -3.80 -27.45 -13.68
C THR A 3 -4.38 -26.08 -13.36
N ASP A 4 -4.51 -25.76 -12.06
CA ASP A 4 -5.01 -24.47 -11.60
C ASP A 4 -4.06 -23.31 -11.99
N CYS A 5 -2.73 -23.53 -11.97
CA CYS A 5 -1.75 -22.54 -12.41
C CYS A 5 -1.83 -22.28 -13.93
N GLU A 6 -2.00 -23.34 -14.73
CA GLU A 6 -2.18 -23.20 -16.17
C GLU A 6 -3.46 -22.41 -16.51
N ASN A 7 -4.55 -22.66 -15.77
CA ASN A 7 -5.81 -21.92 -15.93
C ASN A 7 -5.65 -20.44 -15.58
N LEU A 8 -4.89 -20.11 -14.54
CA LEU A 8 -4.56 -18.72 -14.21
C LEU A 8 -3.77 -18.04 -15.33
N LEU A 9 -2.73 -18.70 -15.86
CA LEU A 9 -1.93 -18.14 -16.96
C LEU A 9 -2.78 -17.85 -18.20
N LYS A 10 -3.75 -18.71 -18.52
CA LYS A 10 -4.69 -18.48 -19.64
C LYS A 10 -5.53 -17.21 -19.46
N LYS A 11 -5.75 -16.74 -18.23
CA LYS A 11 -6.48 -15.48 -17.96
C LYS A 11 -5.60 -14.24 -18.15
N PHE A 12 -4.29 -14.35 -17.91
CA PHE A 12 -3.32 -13.27 -18.11
C PHE A 12 -2.83 -13.17 -19.57
N LEU A 13 -2.44 -14.30 -20.15
CA LEU A 13 -1.75 -14.39 -21.44
C LEU A 13 -2.74 -14.43 -22.62
N VAL A 14 -3.79 -13.62 -22.55
CA VAL A 14 -4.77 -13.44 -23.63
C VAL A 14 -4.23 -12.42 -24.63
N LEU A 15 -4.14 -12.84 -25.91
CA LEU A 15 -3.68 -12.00 -27.02
C LEU A 15 -4.57 -10.77 -27.23
N ASN A 16 -5.90 -10.95 -27.15
CA ASN A 16 -6.86 -9.86 -27.24
C ASN A 16 -7.00 -9.16 -25.86
N PRO A 17 -6.59 -7.89 -25.70
CA PRO A 17 -6.68 -7.19 -24.43
C PRO A 17 -8.10 -7.09 -23.88
N ALA A 18 -9.11 -6.96 -24.75
CA ALA A 18 -10.52 -6.87 -24.34
C ALA A 18 -11.07 -8.18 -23.76
N LYS A 19 -10.39 -9.30 -24.00
CA LYS A 19 -10.74 -10.63 -23.46
C LYS A 19 -9.89 -11.02 -22.24
N ARG A 20 -8.90 -10.19 -21.85
CA ARG A 20 -8.05 -10.45 -20.69
C ARG A 20 -8.85 -10.19 -19.41
N ALA A 21 -8.68 -11.06 -18.41
CA ALA A 21 -9.33 -10.86 -17.12
C ALA A 21 -8.78 -9.61 -16.41
N SER A 22 -9.66 -8.90 -15.68
CA SER A 22 -9.24 -7.82 -14.80
C SER A 22 -8.50 -8.37 -13.57
N LEU A 23 -7.65 -7.55 -12.94
CA LEU A 23 -6.99 -7.97 -11.70
C LEU A 23 -8.01 -8.30 -10.61
N GLU A 24 -9.12 -7.57 -10.50
CA GLU A 24 -10.18 -7.91 -9.54
C GLU A 24 -10.76 -9.31 -9.76
N SER A 25 -10.90 -9.76 -11.01
CA SER A 25 -11.32 -11.13 -11.33
C SER A 25 -10.21 -12.14 -11.03
N ILE A 26 -8.95 -11.80 -11.30
CA ILE A 26 -7.78 -12.64 -10.99
C ILE A 26 -7.61 -12.83 -9.48
N MET A 27 -7.86 -11.81 -8.67
CA MET A 27 -7.71 -11.87 -7.21
C MET A 27 -8.61 -12.93 -6.58
N ARG A 28 -9.74 -13.27 -7.23
CA ARG A 28 -10.67 -14.34 -6.82
C ARG A 28 -10.36 -15.70 -7.45
N ASP A 29 -9.25 -15.84 -8.16
CA ASP A 29 -8.88 -17.10 -8.80
C ASP A 29 -8.52 -18.16 -7.76
N LYS A 30 -8.92 -19.42 -8.03
CA LYS A 30 -8.66 -20.55 -7.14
C LYS A 30 -7.17 -20.74 -6.84
N TRP A 31 -6.30 -20.58 -7.84
CA TRP A 31 -4.87 -20.75 -7.66
C TRP A 31 -4.29 -19.65 -6.76
N MET A 32 -4.79 -18.41 -6.88
CA MET A 32 -4.36 -17.28 -6.06
C MET A 32 -4.70 -17.45 -4.57
N ASN A 33 -5.76 -18.20 -4.25
CA ASN A 33 -6.29 -18.35 -2.89
C ASN A 33 -6.10 -19.75 -2.31
N THR A 34 -5.27 -20.61 -2.94
CA THR A 34 -4.98 -21.95 -2.40
C THR A 34 -4.19 -21.83 -1.09
N GLY A 35 -4.77 -22.31 0.02
CA GLY A 35 -4.19 -22.15 1.37
C GLY A 35 -4.54 -20.82 2.07
N TYR A 36 -5.42 -20.02 1.47
CA TYR A 36 -5.93 -18.75 2.01
C TYR A 36 -7.47 -18.71 1.94
N GLU A 37 -8.13 -19.85 2.14
CA GLU A 37 -9.57 -20.00 1.97
C GLU A 37 -10.39 -19.08 2.90
N ASP A 38 -9.85 -18.80 4.10
CA ASP A 38 -10.47 -17.92 5.08
C ASP A 38 -10.04 -16.44 4.94
N ASP A 39 -9.05 -16.15 4.09
CA ASP A 39 -8.50 -14.80 3.86
C ASP A 39 -8.20 -14.57 2.38
N GLU A 40 -9.24 -14.68 1.55
CA GLU A 40 -9.13 -14.47 0.12
C GLU A 40 -8.55 -13.09 -0.22
N LEU A 41 -7.72 -13.06 -1.27
CA LEU A 41 -7.10 -11.85 -1.79
C LEU A 41 -8.16 -10.82 -2.25
N ARG A 42 -8.11 -9.63 -1.67
CA ARG A 42 -9.02 -8.51 -1.96
C ARG A 42 -8.25 -7.27 -2.41
N PRO A 43 -8.88 -6.36 -3.18
CA PRO A 43 -8.31 -5.06 -3.49
C PRO A 43 -7.78 -4.40 -2.21
N TYR A 44 -6.52 -3.98 -2.24
CA TYR A 44 -5.92 -3.30 -1.11
C TYR A 44 -6.67 -2.01 -0.82
N VAL A 45 -7.04 -1.82 0.43
CA VAL A 45 -7.62 -0.57 0.93
C VAL A 45 -6.51 0.20 1.62
N GLU A 46 -6.17 1.36 1.06
CA GLU A 46 -5.14 2.21 1.66
C GLU A 46 -5.59 2.65 3.06
N PRO A 47 -4.81 2.34 4.12
CA PRO A 47 -5.13 2.77 5.46
C PRO A 47 -5.04 4.29 5.54
N GLN A 48 -5.91 4.88 6.36
CA GLN A 48 -5.85 6.31 6.60
C GLN A 48 -4.50 6.67 7.22
N GLN A 49 -3.78 7.58 6.57
CA GLN A 49 -2.51 8.07 7.08
C GLN A 49 -2.76 8.91 8.34
N ASP A 50 -2.11 8.54 9.43
CA ASP A 50 -2.13 9.30 10.68
C ASP A 50 -0.87 10.15 10.78
N PHE A 51 -1.01 11.44 10.43
CA PHE A 51 0.03 12.44 10.58
C PHE A 51 0.02 13.16 11.94
N LYS A 52 -0.65 12.57 12.95
CA LYS A 52 -0.77 13.15 14.29
C LYS A 52 -0.03 12.33 15.36
N ASP A 53 0.87 11.43 14.95
CA ASP A 53 1.72 10.68 15.89
C ASP A 53 2.58 11.65 16.71
N HIS A 54 2.16 11.88 17.95
CA HIS A 54 2.80 12.80 18.87
C HIS A 54 4.26 12.42 19.14
N LYS A 55 4.59 11.12 19.20
CA LYS A 55 5.97 10.68 19.47
C LYS A 55 6.91 11.06 18.34
N ARG A 56 6.45 10.97 17.08
CA ARG A 56 7.23 11.37 15.91
C ARG A 56 7.35 12.89 15.81
N ILE A 57 6.28 13.62 16.13
CA ILE A 57 6.31 15.09 16.17
C ILE A 57 7.33 15.56 17.21
N GLU A 58 7.30 15.03 18.43
CA GLU A 58 8.27 15.40 19.47
C GLU A 58 9.70 14.99 19.09
N ALA A 59 9.90 13.85 18.42
CA ALA A 59 11.22 13.48 17.90
C ALA A 59 11.77 14.48 16.86
N LEU A 60 10.93 14.98 15.96
CA LEU A 60 11.32 16.05 15.02
C LEU A 60 11.66 17.36 15.73
N VAL A 61 10.88 17.72 16.76
CA VAL A 61 11.20 18.90 17.60
C VAL A 61 12.55 18.72 18.28
N CYS A 62 12.88 17.52 18.80
CA CYS A 62 14.20 17.22 19.36
C CYS A 62 15.34 17.29 18.33
N LEU A 63 15.06 17.06 17.04
CA LEU A 63 16.01 17.23 15.95
C LEU A 63 16.20 18.70 15.53
N GLY A 64 15.40 19.63 16.06
CA GLY A 64 15.52 21.07 15.84
C GLY A 64 14.49 21.67 14.89
N TYR A 65 13.52 20.89 14.41
CA TYR A 65 12.44 21.39 13.57
C TYR A 65 11.40 22.20 14.36
N ASN A 66 10.84 23.26 13.75
CA ASN A 66 9.79 24.04 14.37
C ASN A 66 8.44 23.30 14.33
N ARG A 67 7.70 23.27 15.44
CA ARG A 67 6.41 22.56 15.53
C ARG A 67 5.37 23.02 14.51
N GLN A 68 5.26 24.33 14.25
CA GLN A 68 4.31 24.88 13.29
C GLN A 68 4.67 24.49 11.86
N GLU A 69 5.96 24.42 11.55
CA GLU A 69 6.45 23.96 10.24
C GLU A 69 6.20 22.47 10.05
N ILE A 70 6.38 21.65 11.09
CA ILE A 70 6.03 20.22 11.07
C ILE A 70 4.54 20.05 10.79
N GLU A 71 3.69 20.70 11.58
CA GLU A 71 2.22 20.57 11.44
C GLU A 71 1.76 21.03 10.06
N TYR A 72 2.32 22.12 9.54
CA TYR A 72 2.00 22.63 8.22
C TYR A 72 2.50 21.72 7.09
N SER A 73 3.73 21.19 7.18
CA SER A 73 4.29 20.26 6.20
C SER A 73 3.48 18.96 6.14
N LEU A 74 3.09 18.43 7.30
CA LEU A 74 2.26 17.24 7.42
C LEU A 74 0.83 17.44 6.92
N ALA A 75 0.20 18.58 7.24
CA ALA A 75 -1.17 18.89 6.82
C ALA A 75 -1.28 19.06 5.29
N GLU A 76 -0.30 19.70 4.66
CA GLU A 76 -0.30 19.95 3.22
C GLU A 76 0.34 18.81 2.41
N ALA A 77 0.81 17.75 3.07
CA ALA A 77 1.54 16.64 2.46
C ALA A 77 2.64 17.15 1.50
N LYS A 78 3.53 18.00 2.00
CA LYS A 78 4.49 18.74 1.15
C LYS A 78 5.60 17.90 0.53
N TYR A 79 5.87 16.72 1.08
CA TYR A 79 7.02 15.88 0.69
C TYR A 79 8.37 16.64 0.73
N ASP A 80 8.50 17.59 1.65
CA ASP A 80 9.77 18.25 1.96
C ASP A 80 10.63 17.41 2.93
N ASP A 81 11.76 17.95 3.39
CA ASP A 81 12.66 17.26 4.30
C ASP A 81 12.00 16.96 5.66
N VAL A 82 11.12 17.84 6.14
CA VAL A 82 10.34 17.64 7.37
C VAL A 82 9.39 16.45 7.21
N PHE A 83 8.59 16.45 6.14
CA PHE A 83 7.65 15.38 5.83
C PHE A 83 8.37 14.03 5.62
N ALA A 84 9.48 14.04 4.88
CA ALA A 84 10.28 12.85 4.63
C ALA A 84 10.84 12.28 5.94
N THR A 85 11.41 13.13 6.80
CA THR A 85 11.95 12.70 8.09
C THR A 85 10.84 12.13 8.99
N TYR A 86 9.65 12.74 9.01
CA TYR A 86 8.49 12.21 9.73
C TYR A 86 8.15 10.77 9.29
N LEU A 87 8.07 10.53 7.97
CA LEU A 87 7.77 9.21 7.42
C LEU A 87 8.85 8.18 7.75
N LEU A 88 10.12 8.58 7.70
CA LEU A 88 11.26 7.70 7.99
C LEU A 88 11.30 7.27 9.46
N LEU A 89 10.93 8.15 10.40
CA LEU A 89 10.78 7.81 11.82
C LEU A 89 9.70 6.75 12.08
N GLY A 90 8.78 6.56 11.14
CA GLY A 90 7.70 5.59 11.23
C GLY A 90 8.04 4.18 10.75
N ARG A 91 9.21 3.98 10.14
CA ARG A 91 9.65 2.67 9.65
C ARG A 91 10.46 1.95 10.73
N LYS A 92 10.15 0.68 10.96
CA LYS A 92 10.99 -0.25 11.70
C LYS A 92 11.80 -1.09 10.73
#